data_AF-A0A2I0GKB3-F1
#
_entry.id   AF-A0A2I0GKB3-F1
#
_cell.length_a   1.000
_cell.length_b   1.000
_cell.length_c   1.000
_cell.angle_alpha   90.00
_cell.angle_beta   90.00
_cell.angle_gamma   90.00
#
_symmetry.space_group_name_H-M   'P 1'
#
loop_
_entity.id
_entity.type
_entity.pdbx_description
1 polymer ?
#
loop_
_entity_poly.entity_id
_entity_poly.type
_entity_poly.pdbx_seq_one_letter_code
_entity_poly.pdbx_strand_id
1 'polypeptide(L)'
;MALYLRLPATAGFNIDNELIIINAFNANESAQSLHGKDVNIIASGPSIQQLPLAELLDTPTIFVNGSISLIGQHQFTDIVGYVISDARFINHQPEILQQYYTGQPLYATLAVFEAMATTHPDIMQTYHHAMRVLYPVDRPWGVKSNKLSFNTLIFKKKLLNKKMPLSYFINNPNFIIDSDHKAADIGVSLNITHGFVEAGTVAYVAAQLAFSRQAASIHLYGIDLLNSKQPRFYENKNNSAPSMLSKVMNERIVPSFNLLGRIYQSHGVPVVNHSPISKSLFDTF
;
A
#
# COMPACT_ATOMS: atom_id res chain seq x y z
N MET A 1 -26.66 -13.97 -3.89
CA MET A 1 -25.43 -14.78 -4.08
C MET A 1 -24.37 -13.82 -4.62
N ALA A 2 -23.44 -13.38 -3.78
CA ALA A 2 -22.40 -12.44 -4.21
C ALA A 2 -21.51 -13.16 -5.23
N LEU A 3 -21.48 -12.67 -6.47
CA LEU A 3 -20.59 -13.21 -7.50
C LEU A 3 -19.18 -12.75 -7.10
N TYR A 4 -18.43 -13.60 -6.40
CA TYR A 4 -17.05 -13.29 -6.03
C TYR A 4 -16.23 -13.17 -7.31
N LEU A 5 -15.96 -11.94 -7.73
CA LEU A 5 -15.09 -11.65 -8.86
C LEU A 5 -13.69 -12.17 -8.53
N ARG A 6 -13.32 -13.29 -9.15
CA ARG A 6 -11.96 -13.82 -9.06
C ARG A 6 -11.01 -12.76 -9.62
N LEU A 7 -10.13 -12.25 -8.77
CA LEU A 7 -9.07 -11.35 -9.18
C LEU A 7 -8.13 -12.07 -10.16
N PRO A 8 -7.56 -11.35 -11.14
CA PRO A 8 -6.64 -11.97 -12.07
C PRO A 8 -5.37 -12.41 -11.34
N ALA A 9 -4.81 -13.53 -11.78
CA ALA A 9 -3.53 -14.00 -11.25
C ALA A 9 -2.33 -13.21 -11.80
N THR A 10 -2.50 -12.51 -12.93
CA THR A 10 -1.44 -11.75 -13.60
C THR A 10 -1.99 -10.49 -14.27
N ALA A 11 -1.10 -9.52 -14.51
CA ALA A 11 -1.34 -8.36 -15.37
C ALA A 11 -0.23 -8.24 -16.41
N GLY A 12 -0.59 -8.00 -17.67
CA GLY A 12 0.34 -7.81 -18.78
C GLY A 12 0.48 -6.33 -19.14
N PHE A 13 1.70 -5.89 -19.37
CA PHE A 13 2.06 -4.52 -19.76
C PHE A 13 2.90 -4.57 -21.03
N ASN A 14 2.48 -3.88 -22.08
CA ASN A 14 3.26 -3.75 -23.30
C ASN A 14 4.24 -2.59 -23.12
N ILE A 15 5.54 -2.87 -23.13
CA ILE A 15 6.62 -1.91 -22.98
C ILE A 15 7.59 -2.12 -24.14
N ASP A 16 7.74 -1.14 -25.03
CA ASP A 16 8.65 -1.19 -26.18
C ASP A 16 8.55 -2.48 -27.03
N ASN A 17 7.31 -2.91 -27.31
CA ASN A 17 6.95 -4.14 -28.03
C ASN A 17 7.25 -5.46 -27.29
N GLU A 18 7.65 -5.40 -26.03
CA GLU A 18 7.76 -6.55 -25.13
C GLU A 18 6.53 -6.64 -24.21
N LEU A 19 6.00 -7.85 -24.01
CA LEU A 19 4.94 -8.10 -23.04
C LEU A 19 5.55 -8.48 -21.69
N ILE A 20 5.56 -7.54 -20.75
CA ILE A 20 5.95 -7.77 -19.36
C ILE A 20 4.76 -8.30 -18.58
N ILE A 21 4.91 -9.45 -17.92
CA ILE A 21 3.87 -10.07 -17.10
C ILE A 21 4.25 -9.94 -15.62
N ILE A 22 3.36 -9.36 -14.82
CA ILE A 22 3.51 -9.23 -13.37
C ILE A 22 2.45 -10.07 -12.68
N ASN A 23 2.86 -10.92 -11.74
CA ASN A 23 1.94 -11.73 -10.95
C ASN A 23 1.18 -10.88 -9.92
N ALA A 24 -0.08 -11.23 -9.67
CA ALA A 24 -0.79 -10.71 -8.51
C ALA A 24 -0.17 -11.25 -7.22
N PHE A 25 -0.28 -10.49 -6.13
CA PHE A 25 0.14 -10.99 -4.82
C PHE A 25 -0.67 -12.23 -4.40
N ASN A 26 0.02 -13.19 -3.80
CA ASN A 26 -0.58 -14.39 -3.24
C ASN A 26 0.09 -14.72 -1.89
N ALA A 27 -0.69 -14.68 -0.82
CA ALA A 27 -0.25 -14.95 0.55
C ALA A 27 0.29 -16.39 0.75
N ASN A 28 -0.05 -17.32 -0.16
CA ASN A 28 0.43 -18.70 -0.09
C ASN A 28 1.82 -18.91 -0.70
N GLU A 29 2.43 -17.88 -1.31
CA GLU A 29 3.82 -17.96 -1.77
C GLU A 29 4.76 -17.96 -0.56
N SER A 30 5.39 -19.10 -0.26
CA SER A 30 6.27 -19.26 0.91
C SER A 30 7.42 -18.25 0.95
N ALA A 31 7.97 -17.89 -0.21
CA ALA A 31 9.02 -16.87 -0.35
C ALA A 31 8.58 -15.48 0.13
N GLN A 32 7.29 -15.23 0.29
CA GLN A 32 6.75 -13.97 0.78
C GLN A 32 6.41 -13.99 2.27
N SER A 33 6.50 -15.13 2.94
CA SER A 33 6.12 -15.24 4.36
C SER A 33 7.01 -14.38 5.26
N LEU A 34 6.36 -13.73 6.22
CA LEU A 34 6.94 -12.98 7.34
C LEU A 34 6.61 -13.69 8.67
N HIS A 35 6.34 -15.01 8.62
CA HIS A 35 5.98 -15.79 9.79
C HIS A 35 7.01 -15.63 10.92
N GLY A 36 6.53 -15.25 12.10
CA GLY A 36 7.36 -15.07 13.29
C GLY A 36 8.24 -13.82 13.29
N LYS A 37 8.12 -12.93 12.28
CA LYS A 37 8.92 -11.71 12.17
C LYS A 37 8.15 -10.48 12.64
N ASP A 38 8.81 -9.62 13.40
CA ASP A 38 8.37 -8.25 13.64
C ASP A 38 8.64 -7.40 12.38
N VAL A 39 7.67 -6.56 12.00
CA VAL A 39 7.73 -5.82 10.72
C VAL A 39 7.55 -4.33 10.93
N ASN A 40 8.53 -3.56 10.48
CA ASN A 40 8.45 -2.11 10.41
C ASN A 40 7.73 -1.68 9.13
N ILE A 41 6.84 -0.70 9.25
CA ILE A 41 6.25 0.02 8.12
C ILE A 41 6.64 1.48 8.26
N ILE A 42 7.49 1.94 7.34
CA ILE A 42 7.99 3.31 7.34
C ILE A 42 7.21 4.13 6.31
N ALA A 43 6.44 5.11 6.80
CA ALA A 43 5.73 6.09 6.00
C ALA A 43 6.55 7.38 5.80
N SER A 44 5.90 8.43 5.32
CA SER A 44 6.56 9.62 4.78
C SER A 44 6.45 10.87 5.66
N GLY A 45 5.92 10.74 6.88
CA GLY A 45 5.78 11.86 7.81
C GLY A 45 7.12 12.47 8.20
N PRO A 46 7.17 13.78 8.51
CA PRO A 46 8.41 14.45 8.89
C PRO A 46 9.03 13.94 10.21
N SER A 47 8.29 13.25 11.07
CA SER A 47 8.82 12.66 12.31
C SER A 47 9.88 11.59 12.07
N ILE A 48 9.93 11.01 10.86
CA ILE A 48 10.99 10.08 10.44
C ILE A 48 12.39 10.66 10.69
N GLN A 49 12.59 11.96 10.51
CA GLN A 49 13.89 12.62 10.70
C GLN A 49 14.38 12.61 12.14
N GLN A 50 13.51 12.28 13.11
CA GLN A 50 13.81 12.26 14.53
C GLN A 50 13.89 10.83 15.10
N LEU A 51 13.65 9.81 14.26
CA LEU A 51 13.69 8.42 14.70
C LEU A 51 15.14 7.93 14.85
N PRO A 52 15.42 7.06 15.83
CA PRO A 52 16.69 6.35 15.91
C PRO A 52 16.74 5.25 14.83
N LEU A 53 16.83 5.62 13.55
CA LEU A 53 16.74 4.70 12.40
C LEU A 53 17.78 3.56 12.46
N ALA A 54 18.91 3.76 13.13
CA ALA A 54 19.93 2.75 13.35
C ALA A 54 19.38 1.48 14.04
N GLU A 55 18.37 1.64 14.91
CA GLU A 55 17.72 0.53 15.63
C GLU A 55 16.74 -0.27 14.76
N LEU A 56 16.45 0.20 13.54
CA LEU A 56 15.45 -0.41 12.64
C LEU A 56 16.09 -1.12 11.42
N LEU A 57 17.41 -1.01 11.23
CA LEU A 57 18.07 -1.38 9.97
C LEU A 57 18.12 -2.89 9.67
N ASP A 58 18.07 -3.73 10.71
CA ASP A 58 18.09 -5.19 10.62
C ASP A 58 16.70 -5.84 10.75
N THR A 59 15.70 -5.04 11.11
CA THR A 59 14.32 -5.51 11.23
C THR A 59 13.63 -5.46 9.86
N PRO A 60 12.88 -6.53 9.47
CA PRO A 60 12.07 -6.57 8.26
C PRO A 60 11.28 -5.29 8.04
N THR A 61 11.59 -4.56 6.96
CA THR A 61 11.02 -3.24 6.72
C THR A 61 10.23 -3.18 5.42
N ILE A 62 9.02 -2.63 5.49
CA ILE A 62 8.19 -2.24 4.36
C ILE A 62 8.22 -0.72 4.23
N PHE A 63 8.72 -0.23 3.10
CA PHE A 63 8.63 1.18 2.73
C PHE A 63 7.32 1.47 2.01
N VAL A 64 6.80 2.69 2.14
CA VAL A 64 5.70 3.19 1.31
C VAL A 64 6.04 4.51 0.60
N ASN A 65 5.63 4.65 -0.67
CA ASN A 65 5.91 5.84 -1.48
C ASN A 65 7.38 6.33 -1.34
N GLY A 66 7.62 7.63 -1.16
CA GLY A 66 8.98 8.16 -1.12
C GLY A 66 9.79 7.84 0.13
N SER A 67 9.26 7.04 1.07
CA SER A 67 10.04 6.60 2.24
C SER A 67 11.25 5.73 1.86
N ILE A 68 11.23 5.08 0.69
CA ILE A 68 12.37 4.33 0.16
C ILE A 68 13.62 5.18 0.00
N SER A 69 13.51 6.51 -0.09
CA SER A 69 14.66 7.41 -0.18
C SER A 69 15.62 7.33 1.03
N LEU A 70 15.15 6.79 2.17
CA LEU A 70 16.01 6.55 3.35
C LEU A 70 17.18 5.61 3.05
N ILE A 71 17.06 4.71 2.08
CA ILE A 71 18.15 3.78 1.75
C ILE A 71 19.37 4.50 1.16
N GLY A 72 19.20 5.75 0.69
CA GLY A 72 20.31 6.57 0.23
C GLY A 72 21.26 7.03 1.35
N GLN A 73 20.79 7.00 2.60
CA GLN A 73 21.55 7.44 3.78
C GLN A 73 21.73 6.34 4.81
N HIS A 74 20.94 5.27 4.74
CA HIS A 74 20.90 4.20 5.73
C HIS A 74 20.90 2.82 5.07
N GLN A 75 21.68 1.90 5.62
CA GLN A 75 21.82 0.55 5.09
C GLN A 75 20.80 -0.40 5.71
N PHE A 76 19.56 -0.36 5.23
CA PHE A 76 18.55 -1.37 5.59
C PHE A 76 18.93 -2.72 5.00
N THR A 77 19.02 -3.75 5.84
CA THR A 77 19.52 -5.08 5.48
C THR A 77 18.41 -6.10 5.21
N ASP A 78 17.19 -5.88 5.73
CA ASP A 78 16.02 -6.74 5.46
C ASP A 78 14.84 -5.94 4.90
N ILE A 79 14.93 -5.52 3.63
CA ILE A 79 13.83 -4.84 2.94
C ILE A 79 12.85 -5.87 2.39
N VAL A 80 11.77 -6.11 3.13
CA VAL A 80 10.77 -7.12 2.78
C VAL A 80 9.63 -6.59 1.92
N GLY A 81 9.55 -5.29 1.68
CA GLY A 81 8.56 -4.74 0.76
C GLY A 81 8.71 -3.25 0.48
N TYR A 82 8.16 -2.85 -0.65
CA TYR A 82 7.94 -1.48 -1.04
C TYR A 82 6.53 -1.34 -1.61
N VAL A 83 5.67 -0.54 -0.99
CA VAL A 83 4.26 -0.43 -1.35
C VAL A 83 3.95 0.93 -1.96
N ILE A 84 3.33 0.92 -3.14
CA ILE A 84 2.80 2.12 -3.79
C ILE A 84 1.39 1.81 -4.26
N SER A 85 0.38 2.48 -3.71
CA SER A 85 -1.02 2.24 -4.13
C SER A 85 -1.62 3.37 -4.97
N ASP A 86 -0.96 4.52 -5.07
CA ASP A 86 -1.44 5.72 -5.75
C ASP A 86 -0.50 6.17 -6.87
N ALA A 87 -0.96 6.06 -8.12
CA ALA A 87 -0.21 6.42 -9.32
C ALA A 87 0.21 7.91 -9.37
N ARG A 88 -0.45 8.79 -8.60
CA ARG A 88 -0.04 10.20 -8.50
C ARG A 88 1.36 10.36 -7.94
N PHE A 89 1.80 9.44 -7.07
CA PHE A 89 3.17 9.45 -6.55
C PHE A 89 4.22 9.35 -7.67
N ILE A 90 4.02 8.41 -8.61
CA ILE A 90 4.92 8.20 -9.76
C ILE A 90 5.05 9.47 -10.61
N ASN A 91 3.93 10.17 -10.82
CA ASN A 91 3.92 11.38 -11.64
C ASN A 91 4.52 12.60 -10.91
N HIS A 92 4.44 12.65 -9.58
CA HIS A 92 4.87 13.80 -8.78
C HIS A 92 6.34 13.70 -8.34
N GLN A 93 6.85 12.48 -8.17
CA GLN A 93 8.19 12.19 -7.67
C GLN A 93 8.86 11.07 -8.50
N PRO A 94 8.98 11.23 -9.83
CA PRO A 94 9.52 10.18 -10.70
C PRO A 94 10.97 9.80 -10.32
N GLU A 95 11.77 10.78 -9.92
CA GLU A 95 13.19 10.61 -9.59
C GLU A 95 13.43 9.64 -8.42
N ILE A 96 12.49 9.53 -7.47
CA ILE A 96 12.66 8.63 -6.32
C ILE A 96 12.82 7.18 -6.76
N LEU A 97 12.02 6.74 -7.75
CA LEU A 97 12.15 5.38 -8.25
C LEU A 97 13.48 5.17 -8.97
N GLN A 98 13.86 6.12 -9.82
CA GLN A 98 15.13 6.04 -10.56
C GLN A 98 16.34 5.99 -9.64
N GLN A 99 16.29 6.74 -8.54
CA GLN A 99 17.43 6.88 -7.64
C GLN A 99 17.53 5.74 -6.62
N TYR A 100 16.41 5.25 -6.09
CA TYR A 100 16.41 4.38 -4.91
C TYR A 100 15.82 2.99 -5.16
N TYR A 101 15.07 2.75 -6.23
CA TYR A 101 14.57 1.41 -6.48
C TYR A 101 15.61 0.58 -7.25
N THR A 102 16.12 -0.46 -6.60
CA THR A 102 17.17 -1.35 -7.14
C THR A 102 16.75 -2.82 -7.17
N GLY A 103 15.43 -3.08 -7.18
CA GLY A 103 14.87 -4.43 -7.25
C GLY A 103 14.34 -4.98 -5.92
N GLN A 104 14.09 -4.12 -4.92
CA GLN A 104 13.37 -4.52 -3.70
C GLN A 104 12.00 -5.12 -4.05
N PRO A 105 11.40 -6.00 -3.23
CA PRO A 105 10.05 -6.51 -3.49
C PRO A 105 9.02 -5.38 -3.60
N LEU A 106 8.47 -5.15 -4.79
CA LEU A 106 7.54 -4.04 -5.07
C LEU A 106 6.11 -4.54 -5.16
N TYR A 107 5.24 -3.99 -4.32
CA TYR A 107 3.82 -4.28 -4.27
C TYR A 107 3.03 -3.04 -4.67
N ALA A 108 2.39 -3.06 -5.84
CA ALA A 108 1.73 -1.88 -6.34
C ALA A 108 0.40 -2.15 -7.02
N THR A 109 -0.45 -1.12 -7.09
CA THR A 109 -1.72 -1.22 -7.81
C THR A 109 -1.50 -1.24 -9.32
N LEU A 110 -2.47 -1.78 -10.06
CA LEU A 110 -2.43 -1.77 -11.53
C LEU A 110 -2.14 -0.37 -12.11
N ALA A 111 -2.76 0.65 -11.53
CA ALA A 111 -2.58 2.05 -11.92
C ALA A 111 -1.14 2.55 -11.78
N VAL A 112 -0.45 2.09 -10.73
CA VAL A 112 0.95 2.45 -10.49
C VAL A 112 1.83 1.79 -11.54
N PHE A 113 1.61 0.51 -11.83
CA PHE A 113 2.35 -0.17 -12.90
C PHE A 113 2.05 0.40 -14.29
N GLU A 114 0.81 0.84 -14.57
CA GLU A 114 0.50 1.58 -15.80
C GLU A 114 1.27 2.90 -15.90
N ALA A 115 1.37 3.64 -14.79
CA ALA A 115 2.18 4.87 -14.75
C ALA A 115 3.67 4.56 -14.91
N MET A 116 4.19 3.52 -14.27
CA MET A 116 5.57 3.06 -14.40
C MET A 116 5.89 2.60 -15.82
N ALA A 117 4.98 1.88 -16.49
CA ALA A 117 5.20 1.43 -17.86
C ALA A 117 5.40 2.61 -18.83
N THR A 118 4.82 3.76 -18.51
CA THR A 118 4.97 4.99 -19.30
C THR A 118 6.21 5.82 -18.90
N THR A 119 6.57 5.81 -17.62
CA THR A 119 7.57 6.77 -17.07
C THR A 119 8.91 6.13 -16.71
N HIS A 120 8.92 4.81 -16.49
CA HIS A 120 10.05 4.01 -16.03
C HIS A 120 10.06 2.62 -16.71
N PRO A 121 9.98 2.53 -18.05
CA PRO A 121 9.94 1.26 -18.76
C PRO A 121 11.15 0.36 -18.43
N ASP A 122 12.35 0.94 -18.35
CA ASP A 122 13.59 0.21 -18.04
C ASP A 122 13.55 -0.47 -16.66
N ILE A 123 12.95 0.18 -15.66
CA ILE A 123 12.79 -0.39 -14.31
C ILE A 123 11.87 -1.60 -14.37
N MET A 124 10.78 -1.53 -15.13
CA MET A 124 9.85 -2.66 -15.25
C MET A 124 10.48 -3.82 -16.03
N GLN A 125 11.15 -3.54 -17.16
CA GLN A 125 11.87 -4.57 -17.92
C GLN A 125 12.91 -5.29 -17.04
N THR A 126 13.70 -4.54 -16.27
CA THR A 126 14.76 -5.10 -15.42
C THR A 126 14.22 -5.86 -14.20
N TYR A 127 13.23 -5.30 -13.49
CA TYR A 127 12.88 -5.74 -12.14
C TYR A 127 11.47 -6.33 -11.98
N HIS A 128 10.70 -6.57 -13.06
CA HIS A 128 9.32 -7.09 -12.97
C HIS A 128 9.19 -8.39 -12.17
N HIS A 129 10.24 -9.22 -12.10
CA HIS A 129 10.25 -10.46 -11.30
C HIS A 129 10.07 -10.20 -9.79
N ALA A 130 10.52 -9.05 -9.30
CA ALA A 130 10.36 -8.59 -7.92
C ALA A 130 9.02 -7.87 -7.67
N MET A 131 8.17 -7.72 -8.69
CA MET A 131 6.92 -6.96 -8.61
C MET A 131 5.71 -7.87 -8.36
N ARG A 132 4.72 -7.35 -7.63
CA ARG A 132 3.41 -7.98 -7.42
C ARG A 132 2.27 -6.96 -7.52
N VAL A 133 1.20 -7.34 -8.21
CA VAL A 133 -0.01 -6.52 -8.32
C VAL A 133 -0.88 -6.66 -7.08
N LEU A 134 -1.26 -5.52 -6.50
CA LEU A 134 -2.27 -5.39 -5.46
C LEU A 134 -3.57 -4.85 -6.03
N TYR A 135 -4.70 -5.39 -5.59
CA TYR A 135 -6.01 -4.95 -6.04
C TYR A 135 -6.82 -4.34 -4.89
N PRO A 136 -7.36 -3.12 -5.03
CA PRO A 136 -8.37 -2.65 -4.09
C PRO A 136 -9.64 -3.51 -4.28
N VAL A 137 -10.21 -3.99 -3.18
CA VAL A 137 -11.35 -4.92 -3.22
C VAL A 137 -12.57 -4.31 -3.92
N ASP A 138 -12.78 -3.00 -3.77
CA ASP A 138 -13.94 -2.28 -4.26
C ASP A 138 -13.86 -1.85 -5.73
N ARG A 139 -12.66 -1.91 -6.34
CA ARG A 139 -12.42 -1.52 -7.74
C ARG A 139 -11.16 -2.17 -8.30
N PRO A 140 -11.08 -3.50 -8.39
CA PRO A 140 -9.84 -4.20 -8.78
C PRO A 140 -9.31 -3.79 -10.16
N TRP A 141 -10.15 -3.21 -11.01
CA TRP A 141 -9.81 -2.77 -12.36
C TRP A 141 -9.74 -1.25 -12.53
N GLY A 142 -10.06 -0.50 -11.48
CA GLY A 142 -10.42 0.91 -11.57
C GLY A 142 -9.40 1.83 -10.92
N VAL A 143 -8.41 2.27 -11.67
CA VAL A 143 -7.91 3.65 -11.53
C VAL A 143 -7.58 4.16 -12.92
N LYS A 144 -8.10 5.34 -13.27
CA LYS A 144 -7.76 6.00 -14.54
C LYS A 144 -6.29 6.40 -14.52
N SER A 145 -5.40 5.64 -15.15
CA SER A 145 -4.20 6.26 -15.72
C SER A 145 -4.67 7.26 -16.78
N ASN A 146 -4.26 8.53 -16.66
CA ASN A 146 -4.72 9.62 -17.52
C ASN A 146 -4.09 9.60 -18.93
N LYS A 147 -3.41 8.53 -19.37
CA LYS A 147 -2.84 8.42 -20.71
C LYS A 147 -2.96 6.98 -21.26
N LEU A 148 -3.13 6.90 -22.58
CA LEU A 148 -3.68 5.81 -23.39
C LEU A 148 -2.88 4.50 -23.46
N SER A 149 -3.60 3.41 -23.78
CA SER A 149 -3.38 2.49 -24.93
C SER A 149 -3.42 1.01 -24.55
N PHE A 150 -4.62 0.42 -24.51
CA PHE A 150 -4.77 -1.03 -24.71
C PHE A 150 -6.02 -1.31 -25.53
N ASN A 151 -5.81 -1.96 -26.68
CA ASN A 151 -6.87 -2.52 -27.51
C ASN A 151 -7.15 -3.98 -27.07
N THR A 152 -8.31 -4.47 -27.49
CA THR A 152 -8.83 -5.86 -27.45
C THR A 152 -9.41 -6.46 -26.14
N LEU A 153 -9.08 -6.03 -24.92
CA LEU A 153 -9.69 -6.61 -23.69
C LEU A 153 -10.69 -5.71 -22.93
N ILE A 154 -10.97 -4.50 -23.41
CA ILE A 154 -11.59 -3.43 -22.59
C ILE A 154 -13.11 -3.25 -22.79
N PHE A 155 -13.70 -3.70 -23.90
CA PHE A 155 -15.15 -3.46 -24.12
C PHE A 155 -16.06 -4.17 -23.10
N LYS A 156 -15.64 -5.32 -22.52
CA LYS A 156 -16.39 -5.98 -21.42
C LYS A 156 -16.01 -5.49 -20.01
N LYS A 157 -14.84 -4.87 -19.81
CA LYS A 157 -14.36 -4.42 -18.48
C LYS A 157 -14.81 -3.02 -18.08
N LYS A 158 -15.26 -2.18 -19.02
CA LYS A 158 -15.81 -0.84 -18.70
C LYS A 158 -17.02 -0.89 -17.75
N LEU A 159 -17.82 -1.95 -17.77
CA LEU A 159 -18.92 -2.19 -16.81
C LEU A 159 -18.43 -2.63 -15.42
N LEU A 160 -17.27 -3.28 -15.34
CA LEU A 160 -16.66 -3.82 -14.11
C LEU A 160 -15.85 -2.77 -13.31
N ASN A 161 -15.84 -1.51 -13.78
CA ASN A 161 -15.10 -0.39 -13.19
C ASN A 161 -15.92 0.46 -12.21
N LYS A 162 -17.17 0.08 -11.91
CA LYS A 162 -17.97 0.80 -10.92
C LYS A 162 -17.47 0.42 -9.52
N LYS A 163 -17.02 1.41 -8.76
CA LYS A 163 -16.67 1.24 -7.34
C LYS A 163 -17.82 0.56 -6.61
N MET A 164 -17.53 -0.59 -6.00
CA MET A 164 -18.48 -1.35 -5.20
C MET A 164 -18.48 -0.81 -3.75
N PRO A 165 -19.64 -0.64 -3.11
CA PRO A 165 -19.69 -0.33 -1.68
C PRO A 165 -19.02 -1.44 -0.86
N LEU A 166 -18.33 -1.08 0.23
CA LEU A 166 -17.65 -2.07 1.09
C LEU A 166 -18.64 -3.03 1.76
N SER A 167 -19.85 -2.57 2.08
CA SER A 167 -20.98 -3.39 2.54
C SER A 167 -21.28 -4.61 1.65
N TYR A 168 -20.88 -4.62 0.38
CA TYR A 168 -21.01 -5.81 -0.48
C TYR A 168 -20.14 -7.00 0.01
N PHE A 169 -19.10 -6.71 0.80
CA PHE A 169 -18.14 -7.69 1.29
C PHE A 169 -18.40 -8.12 2.75
N ILE A 170 -19.49 -7.68 3.38
CA ILE A 170 -19.78 -7.96 4.81
C ILE A 170 -19.84 -9.45 5.15
N ASN A 171 -20.29 -10.28 4.20
CA ASN A 171 -20.38 -11.74 4.35
C ASN A 171 -19.18 -12.48 3.73
N ASN A 172 -18.12 -11.77 3.34
CA ASN A 172 -16.93 -12.41 2.78
C ASN A 172 -15.93 -12.73 3.92
N PRO A 173 -15.51 -13.99 4.09
CA PRO A 173 -14.66 -14.38 5.22
C PRO A 173 -13.26 -13.74 5.19
N ASN A 174 -12.83 -13.16 4.07
CA ASN A 174 -11.54 -12.48 3.96
C ASN A 174 -11.58 -11.01 4.37
N PHE A 175 -12.75 -10.48 4.76
CA PHE A 175 -12.90 -9.06 5.11
C PHE A 175 -13.74 -8.91 6.38
N ILE A 176 -13.34 -7.96 7.21
CA ILE A 176 -14.19 -7.44 8.28
C ILE A 176 -14.64 -6.05 7.85
N ILE A 177 -15.95 -5.87 7.70
CA ILE A 177 -16.56 -4.61 7.27
C ILE A 177 -17.39 -4.05 8.43
N ASP A 178 -17.15 -2.79 8.76
CA ASP A 178 -17.99 -2.00 9.66
C ASP A 178 -18.77 -0.99 8.81
N SER A 179 -20.04 -1.32 8.59
CA SER A 179 -21.01 -0.48 7.87
C SER A 179 -21.79 0.46 8.78
N ASP A 180 -21.59 0.38 10.09
CA ASP A 180 -22.29 1.22 11.08
C ASP A 180 -21.54 2.53 11.34
N HIS A 181 -20.31 2.65 10.84
CA HIS A 181 -19.54 3.88 10.90
C HIS A 181 -20.17 5.01 10.09
N LYS A 182 -20.61 6.07 10.80
CA LYS A 182 -21.51 7.11 10.27
C LYS A 182 -21.01 7.85 9.03
N ALA A 183 -19.70 8.00 8.85
CA ALA A 183 -19.15 8.80 7.74
C ALA A 183 -19.09 8.01 6.42
N ALA A 184 -18.72 6.72 6.50
CA ALA A 184 -18.68 5.77 5.40
C ALA A 184 -18.32 4.39 5.96
N ASP A 185 -18.69 3.32 5.25
CA ASP A 185 -18.18 1.97 5.53
C ASP A 185 -16.65 2.00 5.64
N ILE A 186 -16.12 1.34 6.67
CA ILE A 186 -14.69 1.02 6.82
C ILE A 186 -14.51 -0.50 6.82
N GLY A 187 -13.28 -0.96 6.61
CA GLY A 187 -13.00 -2.38 6.66
C GLY A 187 -11.53 -2.72 6.65
N VAL A 188 -11.25 -3.99 6.90
CA VAL A 188 -9.90 -4.55 6.89
C VAL A 188 -9.90 -5.89 6.17
N SER A 189 -8.89 -6.13 5.35
CA SER A 189 -8.65 -7.43 4.73
C SER A 189 -7.87 -8.34 5.68
N LEU A 190 -8.32 -9.59 5.81
CA LEU A 190 -7.61 -10.68 6.48
C LEU A 190 -6.67 -11.43 5.53
N ASN A 191 -6.84 -11.25 4.21
CA ASN A 191 -5.95 -11.80 3.19
C ASN A 191 -6.05 -10.98 1.90
N ILE A 192 -5.04 -10.15 1.63
CA ILE A 192 -5.06 -9.25 0.47
C ILE A 192 -4.87 -9.94 -0.88
N THR A 193 -4.68 -11.26 -0.91
CA THR A 193 -4.83 -12.07 -2.15
C THR A 193 -6.22 -11.88 -2.76
N HIS A 194 -7.22 -11.58 -1.92
CA HIS A 194 -8.59 -11.28 -2.32
C HIS A 194 -8.87 -9.78 -2.49
N GLY A 195 -7.85 -8.94 -2.30
CA GLY A 195 -7.91 -7.50 -2.38
C GLY A 195 -7.71 -6.82 -1.02
N PHE A 196 -7.25 -5.58 -1.05
CA PHE A 196 -7.08 -4.76 0.14
C PHE A 196 -8.22 -3.74 0.27
N VAL A 197 -8.47 -3.29 1.50
CA VAL A 197 -9.38 -2.16 1.78
C VAL A 197 -8.59 -0.87 1.88
N GLU A 198 -9.12 0.24 1.38
CA GLU A 198 -8.47 1.55 1.48
C GLU A 198 -8.98 2.38 2.65
N ALA A 199 -8.04 3.01 3.36
CA ALA A 199 -8.34 3.97 4.42
C ALA A 199 -7.80 5.38 4.15
N GLY A 200 -7.33 5.68 2.93
CA GLY A 200 -6.80 7.00 2.57
C GLY A 200 -5.30 7.20 2.87
N THR A 201 -4.57 6.14 3.20
CA THR A 201 -3.10 6.14 3.31
C THR A 201 -2.52 4.81 2.83
N VAL A 202 -1.34 4.86 2.20
CA VAL A 202 -0.63 3.67 1.71
C VAL A 202 -0.12 2.81 2.86
N ALA A 203 0.17 3.40 4.02
CA ALA A 203 0.56 2.66 5.23
C ALA A 203 -0.51 1.64 5.66
N TYR A 204 -1.80 1.94 5.43
CA TYR A 204 -2.89 1.01 5.72
C TYR A 204 -2.90 -0.20 4.77
N VAL A 205 -2.50 0.00 3.51
CA VAL A 205 -2.32 -1.10 2.55
C VAL A 205 -1.12 -1.96 2.94
N ALA A 206 -0.01 -1.33 3.34
CA ALA A 206 1.18 -2.03 3.81
C ALA A 206 0.92 -2.85 5.09
N ALA A 207 0.10 -2.35 6.02
CA ALA A 207 -0.28 -3.11 7.21
C ALA A 207 -1.07 -4.38 6.87
N GLN A 208 -2.04 -4.27 5.93
CA GLN A 208 -2.78 -5.43 5.45
C GLN A 208 -1.90 -6.43 4.68
N LEU A 209 -0.90 -5.94 3.94
CA LEU A 209 0.12 -6.78 3.30
C LEU A 209 0.95 -7.54 4.34
N ALA A 210 1.46 -6.86 5.37
CA ALA A 210 2.25 -7.50 6.44
C ALA A 210 1.45 -8.59 7.16
N PHE A 211 0.19 -8.31 7.52
CA PHE A 211 -0.71 -9.29 8.14
C PHE A 211 -0.97 -10.49 7.25
N SER A 212 -1.28 -10.27 5.96
CA SER A 212 -1.50 -11.35 5.00
C SER A 212 -0.26 -12.22 4.78
N ARG A 213 0.92 -11.69 5.07
CA ARG A 213 2.21 -12.39 5.04
C ARG A 213 2.57 -13.01 6.39
N GLN A 214 1.66 -13.02 7.37
CA GLN A 214 1.84 -13.66 8.68
C GLN A 214 2.89 -12.99 9.59
N ALA A 215 3.06 -11.68 9.50
CA ALA A 215 3.89 -10.92 10.45
C ALA A 215 3.48 -11.23 11.91
N ALA A 216 4.45 -11.34 12.80
CA ALA A 216 4.20 -11.53 14.24
C ALA A 216 3.71 -10.24 14.89
N SER A 217 4.24 -9.09 14.47
CA SER A 217 3.81 -7.76 14.90
C SER A 217 4.04 -6.73 13.80
N ILE A 218 3.34 -5.60 13.88
CA ILE A 218 3.43 -4.51 12.90
C ILE A 218 3.72 -3.19 13.62
N HIS A 219 4.82 -2.54 13.26
CA HIS A 219 5.30 -1.31 13.87
C HIS A 219 5.25 -0.17 12.84
N LEU A 220 4.44 0.85 13.11
CA LEU A 220 4.19 1.95 12.19
C LEU A 220 5.03 3.18 12.56
N TYR A 221 5.71 3.75 11.57
CA TYR A 221 6.53 4.95 11.71
C TYR A 221 6.18 5.99 10.65
N GLY A 222 6.26 7.28 10.98
CA GLY A 222 6.01 8.37 10.03
C GLY A 222 4.55 8.51 9.58
N ILE A 223 3.60 8.00 10.36
CA ILE A 223 2.16 8.24 10.19
C ILE A 223 1.77 9.53 10.93
N ASP A 224 2.22 10.66 10.39
CA ASP A 224 2.05 11.95 11.04
C ASP A 224 0.78 12.65 10.54
N LEU A 225 -0.35 12.37 11.21
CA LEU A 225 -1.67 12.84 10.77
C LEU A 225 -1.97 14.27 11.25
N LEU A 226 -1.49 14.65 12.43
CA LEU A 226 -1.76 15.97 13.03
C LEU A 226 -1.00 17.13 12.37
N ASN A 227 0.08 16.85 11.65
CA ASN A 227 0.86 17.85 10.93
C ASN A 227 0.83 17.62 9.41
N SER A 228 -0.20 16.96 8.87
CA SER A 228 -0.24 16.49 7.48
C SER A 228 -0.21 17.59 6.40
N LYS A 229 -0.14 18.87 6.79
CA LYS A 229 0.09 20.03 5.93
C LYS A 229 1.58 20.34 5.74
N GLN A 230 2.45 19.80 6.58
CA GLN A 230 3.89 19.90 6.41
C GLN A 230 4.34 19.02 5.24
N PRO A 231 5.44 19.39 4.55
CA PRO A 231 6.05 18.52 3.56
C PRO A 231 6.37 17.15 4.16
N ARG A 232 6.33 16.10 3.33
CA ARG A 232 6.93 14.81 3.68
C ARG A 232 8.43 15.00 3.90
N PHE A 233 9.10 14.09 4.60
CA PHE A 233 10.51 14.27 4.96
C PHE A 233 11.46 14.41 3.74
N TYR A 234 11.05 13.89 2.57
CA TYR A 234 11.78 13.98 1.30
C TYR A 234 11.29 15.13 0.39
N GLU A 235 10.33 15.93 0.86
CA GLU A 235 9.78 17.09 0.16
C GLU A 235 10.28 18.40 0.79
N ASN A 236 10.15 19.47 0.03
CA ASN A 236 10.32 20.85 0.46
C ASN A 236 9.09 21.66 0.03
N LYS A 237 9.05 22.95 0.40
CA LYS A 237 7.89 23.82 0.13
C LYS A 237 7.55 23.97 -1.36
N ASN A 238 8.52 23.75 -2.26
CA ASN A 238 8.37 23.96 -3.70
C ASN A 238 7.94 22.68 -4.45
N ASN A 239 8.06 21.50 -3.86
CA ASN A 239 7.69 20.21 -4.48
C ASN A 239 6.73 19.36 -3.63
N SER A 240 6.05 19.99 -2.66
CA SER A 240 5.09 19.31 -1.78
C SER A 240 3.84 18.89 -2.55
N ALA A 241 3.48 17.61 -2.47
CA ALA A 241 2.23 17.14 -3.05
C ALA A 241 1.00 17.54 -2.21
N PRO A 242 -0.16 17.82 -2.81
CA PRO A 242 -1.39 18.03 -2.06
C PRO A 242 -1.73 16.83 -1.16
N SER A 243 -1.96 17.08 0.13
CA SER A 243 -2.37 16.08 1.11
C SER A 243 -3.85 16.23 1.47
N MET A 244 -4.61 15.14 1.38
CA MET A 244 -6.00 15.07 1.85
C MET A 244 -6.13 14.43 3.23
N LEU A 245 -5.01 14.07 3.88
CA LEU A 245 -5.02 13.31 5.14
C LEU A 245 -5.84 14.01 6.23
N SER A 246 -5.65 15.31 6.44
CA SER A 246 -6.41 16.07 7.44
C SER A 246 -7.92 16.08 7.20
N LYS A 247 -8.38 15.93 5.95
CA LYS A 247 -9.81 15.92 5.61
C LYS A 247 -10.47 14.59 5.94
N VAL A 248 -9.72 13.49 5.85
CA VAL A 248 -10.26 12.12 6.04
C VAL A 248 -9.74 11.46 7.33
N MET A 249 -8.96 12.18 8.14
CA MET A 249 -8.32 11.65 9.34
C MET A 249 -9.34 11.07 10.33
N ASN A 250 -10.24 11.91 10.82
CA ASN A 250 -11.24 11.53 11.84
C ASN A 250 -12.36 10.66 11.27
N GLU A 251 -12.67 10.83 9.99
CA GLU A 251 -13.79 10.15 9.33
C GLU A 251 -13.41 8.77 8.79
N ARG A 252 -12.14 8.53 8.48
CA ARG A 252 -11.70 7.29 7.81
C ARG A 252 -10.41 6.72 8.36
N ILE A 253 -9.32 7.50 8.41
CA ILE A 253 -7.99 6.96 8.73
C ILE A 253 -7.96 6.38 10.15
N VAL A 254 -8.30 7.20 11.15
CA VAL A 254 -8.26 6.78 12.56
C VAL A 254 -9.24 5.64 12.84
N PRO A 255 -10.54 5.72 12.46
CA PRO A 255 -11.46 4.59 12.64
C PRO A 255 -10.99 3.30 11.96
N SER A 256 -10.39 3.39 10.76
CA SER A 256 -9.88 2.20 10.06
C SER A 256 -8.69 1.59 10.77
N PHE A 257 -7.75 2.39 11.29
CA PHE A 257 -6.63 1.87 12.07
C PHE A 257 -7.08 1.28 13.41
N ASN A 258 -8.10 1.85 14.07
CA ASN A 258 -8.66 1.27 15.29
C ASN A 258 -9.35 -0.07 15.00
N LEU A 259 -10.11 -0.18 13.89
CA LEU A 259 -10.68 -1.45 13.44
C LEU A 259 -9.56 -2.46 13.14
N LEU A 260 -8.56 -2.08 12.34
CA LEU A 260 -7.45 -2.94 11.96
C LEU A 260 -6.66 -3.42 13.19
N GLY A 261 -6.31 -2.52 14.10
CA GLY A 261 -5.56 -2.85 15.32
C GLY A 261 -6.32 -3.85 16.20
N ARG A 262 -7.61 -3.61 16.44
CA ARG A 262 -8.46 -4.53 17.22
C ARG A 262 -8.56 -5.90 16.57
N ILE A 263 -8.81 -5.95 15.25
CA ILE A 263 -8.98 -7.22 14.53
C ILE A 263 -7.66 -7.99 14.49
N TYR A 264 -6.55 -7.35 14.12
CA TYR A 264 -5.25 -8.04 14.05
C TYR A 264 -4.76 -8.50 15.42
N GLN A 265 -5.00 -7.71 16.48
CA GLN A 265 -4.73 -8.13 17.85
C GLN A 265 -5.56 -9.37 18.23
N SER A 266 -6.84 -9.45 17.83
CA SER A 266 -7.65 -10.66 18.06
C SER A 266 -7.15 -11.90 17.32
N HIS A 267 -6.33 -11.71 16.28
CA HIS A 267 -5.60 -12.76 15.56
C HIS A 267 -4.15 -12.94 16.07
N GLY A 268 -3.76 -12.27 17.16
CA GLY A 268 -2.43 -12.39 17.76
C GLY A 268 -1.33 -11.55 17.10
N VAL A 269 -1.69 -10.55 16.28
CA VAL A 269 -0.76 -9.66 15.58
C VAL A 269 -0.95 -8.22 16.07
N PRO A 270 -0.18 -7.76 17.08
CA PRO A 270 -0.26 -6.38 17.56
C PRO A 270 0.17 -5.38 16.49
N VAL A 271 -0.48 -4.22 16.49
CA VAL A 271 -0.15 -3.09 15.62
C VAL A 271 0.14 -1.87 16.48
N VAL A 272 1.37 -1.36 16.44
CA VAL A 272 1.83 -0.27 17.30
C VAL A 272 2.24 0.93 16.45
N ASN A 273 1.68 2.10 16.74
CA ASN A 273 2.11 3.35 16.12
C ASN A 273 3.17 4.06 16.98
N HIS A 274 4.32 4.33 16.38
CA HIS A 274 5.46 4.99 17.01
C HIS A 274 5.59 6.46 16.64
N SER A 275 4.76 6.99 15.72
CA SER A 275 4.78 8.40 15.34
C SER A 275 4.45 9.31 16.54
N PRO A 276 5.39 10.15 17.04
CA PRO A 276 5.22 10.87 18.31
C PRO A 276 3.96 11.74 18.37
N ILE A 277 3.60 12.39 17.27
CA ILE A 277 2.47 13.32 17.21
C ILE A 277 1.13 12.66 16.90
N SER A 278 1.12 11.37 16.57
CA SER A 278 -0.11 10.66 16.16
C SER A 278 -0.27 9.30 16.84
N LYS A 279 0.66 8.93 17.74
CA LYS A 279 0.63 7.71 18.53
C LYS A 279 -0.67 7.57 19.31
N SER A 280 -1.13 8.64 19.96
CA SER A 280 -2.36 8.64 20.76
C SER A 280 -3.66 8.72 19.94
N LEU A 281 -3.57 8.82 18.61
CA LEU A 281 -4.77 8.82 17.77
C LEU A 281 -5.32 7.41 17.56
N PHE A 282 -4.48 6.39 17.72
CA PHE A 282 -4.90 5.00 17.58
C PHE A 282 -5.08 4.38 18.96
N ASP A 283 -6.13 3.58 19.09
CA ASP A 283 -6.39 2.83 20.30
C ASP A 283 -5.23 1.85 20.57
N THR A 284 -4.90 1.66 21.85
CA THR A 284 -3.94 0.65 22.30
C THR A 284 -4.69 -0.61 22.69
N PHE A 285 -4.31 -1.76 22.11
CA PHE A 285 -4.99 -3.06 22.28
C PHE A 285 -4.05 -4.12 22.86
#